data_AF-A0A917XIV7-F1
#
_entry.id   AF-A0A917XIV7-F1
#
_cell.length_a   1.000
_cell.length_b   1.000
_cell.length_c   1.000
_cell.angle_alpha   90.00
_cell.angle_beta   90.00
_cell.angle_gamma   90.00
#
_symmetry.space_group_name_H-M   'P 1'
#
loop_
_entity.id
_entity.type
_entity.pdbx_description
1 polymer ?
#
loop_
_entity_poly.entity_id
_entity_poly.type
_entity_poly.pdbx_seq_one_letter_code
_entity_poly.pdbx_strand_id
1 'polypeptide(L)'
;MTTGCKTTTVFLTILCGLLLTILGLTQNWPTFAWPALALLLVGVPTAAFKIAVLRRGSLPVDVQEQRTDPPVERREHHVRHVALPSHWADYDFLFSATVRWYPLEAVGNELLLNPAGLAVEAVLDRARSITEQREPGRPSLVQNELSGALSRMRPDPTGHLHVMAEDITLSLREHDQERLDRLAEVRKDKAVWEHQRKYEQSKRQYLSEDVLKDTGSAVVWWLAKNDDHVEKTVADLGLLAQLTSAANDTDVPGRLLHLIAPPHDEQPGPLQESAPSFEQEPTAAEHFEAFLNSMGFKDGDVRRAMLAKQIADVIKTQDRHETAEDLLRRFDPPASFTPDIGDTSASAHATTDETPEAPPFERKDDGQ
;
A
#
# COMPACT_ATOMS: atom_id res chain seq x y z
N MET A 1 -21.93 7.85 24.29
CA MET A 1 -22.44 7.05 23.15
C MET A 1 -23.84 6.48 23.44
N THR A 2 -24.84 7.31 23.79
CA THR A 2 -26.22 6.86 24.10
C THR A 2 -27.29 7.44 23.18
N THR A 3 -26.90 8.33 22.26
CA THR A 3 -27.80 8.99 21.31
C THR A 3 -28.25 8.06 20.18
N GLY A 4 -27.41 7.08 19.81
CA GLY A 4 -27.69 6.15 18.70
C GLY A 4 -28.78 5.11 18.99
N CYS A 5 -29.02 4.74 20.25
CA CYS A 5 -30.02 3.72 20.59
C CYS A 5 -31.47 4.27 20.65
N LYS A 6 -31.62 5.59 20.87
CA LYS A 6 -32.92 6.26 20.87
C LYS A 6 -33.41 6.56 19.45
N THR A 7 -32.50 6.91 18.55
CA THR A 7 -32.86 7.13 17.14
C THR A 7 -33.25 5.83 16.45
N THR A 8 -32.55 4.72 16.69
CA THR A 8 -32.88 3.42 16.07
C THR A 8 -34.26 2.88 16.46
N THR A 9 -34.68 3.06 17.71
CA THR A 9 -36.03 2.62 18.15
C THR A 9 -37.13 3.47 17.52
N VAL A 10 -36.95 4.79 17.42
CA VAL A 10 -37.91 5.67 16.74
C VAL A 10 -37.99 5.33 15.25
N PHE A 11 -36.86 5.18 14.57
CA PHE A 11 -36.83 4.80 13.14
C PHE A 11 -37.49 3.44 12.89
N LEU A 12 -37.25 2.44 13.75
CA LEU A 12 -37.87 1.12 13.62
C LEU A 12 -39.40 1.18 13.76
N THR A 13 -39.92 1.97 14.71
CA THR A 13 -41.37 2.14 14.89
C THR A 13 -42.02 2.85 13.70
N ILE A 14 -41.36 3.85 13.13
CA ILE A 14 -41.83 4.57 11.94
C ILE A 14 -41.82 3.63 10.72
N LEU A 15 -40.74 2.87 10.53
CA LEU A 15 -40.60 1.92 9.43
C LEU A 15 -41.64 0.79 9.51
N CYS A 16 -41.86 0.24 10.70
CA CYS A 16 -42.84 -0.82 10.94
C CYS A 16 -44.28 -0.31 10.73
N GLY A 17 -44.58 0.90 11.19
CA GLY A 17 -45.85 1.57 10.91
C GLY A 17 -46.10 1.71 9.41
N LEU A 18 -45.14 2.31 8.68
CA LEU A 18 -45.22 2.52 7.23
C LEU A 18 -45.47 1.21 6.46
N LEU A 19 -44.76 0.14 6.84
CA LEU A 19 -44.85 -1.15 6.17
C LEU A 19 -46.24 -1.81 6.36
N LEU A 20 -46.82 -1.67 7.55
CA LEU A 20 -48.19 -2.13 7.83
C LEU A 20 -49.25 -1.31 7.08
N THR A 21 -49.04 0.00 6.92
CA THR A 21 -49.93 0.86 6.13
C THR A 21 -49.94 0.46 4.65
N ILE A 22 -48.76 0.21 4.09
CA ILE A 22 -48.61 -0.23 2.69
C ILE A 22 -49.29 -1.58 2.49
N LEU A 23 -49.07 -2.53 3.42
CA LEU A 23 -49.67 -3.86 3.34
C LEU A 23 -51.21 -3.83 3.42
N GLY A 24 -51.75 -2.95 4.27
CA GLY A 24 -53.21 -2.74 4.39
C GLY A 24 -53.84 -2.12 3.13
N LEU A 25 -53.10 -1.25 2.43
CA LEU A 25 -53.53 -0.66 1.15
C LEU A 25 -53.47 -1.69 0.01
N THR A 26 -52.44 -2.53 -0.04
CA THR A 26 -52.31 -3.56 -1.10
C THR A 26 -53.29 -4.71 -0.94
N GLN A 27 -53.70 -5.03 0.28
CA GLN A 27 -54.59 -6.15 0.58
C GLN A 27 -56.07 -5.73 0.74
N ASN A 28 -56.40 -4.48 0.42
CA ASN A 28 -57.75 -3.89 0.44
C ASN A 28 -58.51 -4.16 1.75
N TRP A 29 -57.87 -3.84 2.88
CA TRP A 29 -58.40 -4.15 4.20
C TRP A 29 -59.75 -3.47 4.47
N PRO A 30 -60.69 -4.18 5.12
CA PRO A 30 -61.99 -3.62 5.45
C PRO A 30 -61.83 -2.39 6.34
N THR A 31 -62.71 -1.41 6.19
CA THR A 31 -62.58 -0.06 6.77
C THR A 31 -62.45 -0.04 8.29
N PHE A 32 -62.91 -1.08 8.99
CA PHE A 32 -62.75 -1.25 10.44
C PHE A 32 -61.35 -1.67 10.89
N ALA A 33 -60.49 -2.15 9.98
CA ALA A 33 -59.14 -2.59 10.31
C ALA A 33 -58.17 -1.40 10.49
N TRP A 34 -58.46 -0.26 9.84
CA TRP A 34 -57.71 0.99 9.98
C TRP A 34 -57.73 1.58 11.40
N PRO A 35 -58.89 1.74 12.07
CA PRO A 35 -58.91 2.20 13.45
C PRO A 35 -58.28 1.19 14.41
N ALA A 36 -58.40 -0.12 14.16
CA ALA A 36 -57.73 -1.14 14.98
C ALA A 36 -56.20 -1.06 14.87
N LEU A 37 -55.66 -0.81 13.67
CA LEU A 37 -54.22 -0.60 13.45
C LEU A 37 -53.74 0.69 14.13
N ALA A 38 -54.49 1.78 14.02
CA ALA A 38 -54.16 3.05 14.69
C ALA A 38 -54.16 2.89 16.22
N LEU A 39 -55.13 2.15 16.77
CA LEU A 39 -55.21 1.85 18.20
C LEU A 39 -54.02 0.98 18.64
N LEU A 40 -53.59 0.03 17.81
CA LEU A 40 -52.43 -0.81 18.10
C LEU A 40 -51.12 -0.01 18.06
N LEU A 41 -50.95 0.86 17.06
CA LEU A 41 -49.73 1.66 16.90
C LEU A 41 -49.56 2.71 18.01
N VAL A 42 -50.66 3.22 18.58
CA VAL A 42 -50.64 4.17 19.71
C VAL A 42 -50.66 3.44 21.05
N GLY A 43 -51.39 2.32 21.14
CA GLY A 43 -51.58 1.53 22.35
C GLY A 43 -50.31 0.82 22.82
N VAL A 44 -49.53 0.25 21.90
CA VAL A 44 -48.27 -0.43 22.23
C VAL A 44 -47.24 0.52 22.87
N PRO A 45 -46.93 1.70 22.31
CA PRO A 45 -45.98 2.62 22.94
C PRO A 45 -46.52 3.26 24.22
N THR A 46 -47.83 3.55 24.33
CA THR A 46 -48.41 4.09 25.57
C THR A 46 -48.44 3.07 26.70
N ALA A 47 -48.74 1.80 26.41
CA ALA A 47 -48.67 0.71 27.39
C ALA A 47 -47.21 0.43 27.81
N ALA A 48 -46.27 0.42 26.87
CA ALA A 48 -44.84 0.27 27.18
C ALA A 48 -44.33 1.44 28.05
N PHE A 49 -44.76 2.68 27.76
CA PHE A 49 -44.41 3.86 28.56
C PHE A 49 -45.05 3.80 29.96
N LYS A 50 -46.32 3.40 30.08
CA LYS A 50 -47.00 3.22 31.37
C LYS A 50 -46.35 2.11 32.20
N ILE A 51 -46.00 0.97 31.61
CA ILE A 51 -45.32 -0.14 32.30
C ILE A 51 -43.90 0.26 32.72
N ALA A 52 -43.19 1.04 31.90
CA ALA A 52 -41.88 1.59 32.25
C ALA A 52 -41.95 2.64 33.37
N VAL A 53 -43.03 3.44 33.42
CA VAL A 53 -43.29 4.42 34.49
C VAL A 53 -43.75 3.73 35.78
N LEU A 54 -44.58 2.68 35.69
CA LEU A 54 -44.98 1.86 36.85
C LEU A 54 -43.81 1.06 37.44
N ARG A 55 -42.89 0.54 36.62
CA ARG A 55 -41.63 -0.06 37.10
C ARG A 55 -40.63 0.97 37.65
N ARG A 56 -40.84 2.27 37.40
CA ARG A 56 -40.03 3.38 37.94
C ARG A 56 -40.62 4.07 39.17
N GLY A 57 -41.74 3.59 39.70
CA GLY A 57 -42.40 4.22 40.84
C GLY A 57 -42.61 3.27 42.01
N SER A 58 -41.59 3.10 42.85
CA SER A 58 -41.71 2.97 44.32
C SER A 58 -40.38 2.52 44.94
N LEU A 59 -39.42 3.44 45.01
CA LEU A 59 -38.56 3.49 46.19
C LEU A 59 -39.08 4.69 47.01
N PRO A 60 -39.46 4.50 48.28
CA PRO A 60 -39.67 5.64 49.15
C PRO A 60 -38.30 6.30 49.29
N VAL A 61 -38.16 7.47 48.69
CA VAL A 61 -37.10 8.40 49.07
C VAL A 61 -37.49 8.87 50.46
N ASP A 62 -37.03 8.14 51.47
CA ASP A 62 -36.74 8.78 52.75
C ASP A 62 -35.77 9.90 52.39
N VAL A 63 -36.25 11.14 52.47
CA VAL A 63 -35.41 12.33 52.50
C VAL A 63 -34.74 12.32 53.87
N GLN A 64 -33.89 11.32 54.10
CA GLN A 64 -32.74 11.49 54.97
C GLN A 64 -31.89 12.51 54.24
N GLU A 65 -31.75 13.68 54.87
CA GLU A 65 -30.80 14.74 54.53
C GLU A 65 -29.68 14.17 53.69
N GLN A 66 -29.77 14.44 52.39
CA GLN A 66 -28.74 14.07 51.44
C GLN A 66 -27.54 14.89 51.86
N ARG A 67 -26.76 14.31 52.77
CA ARG A 67 -25.41 14.69 53.09
C ARG A 67 -24.81 14.99 51.73
N THR A 68 -24.51 16.26 51.51
CA THR A 68 -23.73 16.65 50.34
C THR A 68 -22.45 15.88 50.51
N ASP A 69 -22.33 14.72 49.85
CA ASP A 69 -21.04 14.05 49.76
C ASP A 69 -20.10 15.15 49.25
N PRO A 70 -19.00 15.44 49.97
CA PRO A 70 -18.09 16.48 49.55
C PRO A 70 -17.69 16.19 48.10
N PRO A 71 -17.53 17.22 47.25
CA PRO A 71 -17.06 16.99 45.88
C PRO A 71 -15.82 16.09 45.96
N VAL A 72 -15.89 14.90 45.37
CA VAL A 72 -14.75 13.97 45.35
C VAL A 72 -13.59 14.77 44.77
N GLU A 73 -12.63 15.14 45.61
CA GLU A 73 -11.39 15.78 45.19
C GLU A 73 -10.74 14.80 44.22
N ARG A 74 -10.91 15.05 42.91
CA ARG A 74 -10.30 14.23 41.87
C ARG A 74 -8.81 14.48 41.95
N ARG A 75 -8.10 13.54 42.59
CA ARG A 75 -6.64 13.59 42.71
C ARG A 75 -6.08 13.01 41.41
N GLU A 76 -5.45 13.90 40.65
CA GLU A 76 -4.94 13.62 39.31
C GLU A 76 -3.45 13.98 39.26
N HIS A 77 -2.65 13.16 38.57
CA HIS A 77 -1.23 13.40 38.37
C HIS A 77 -0.85 12.98 36.96
N HIS A 78 -0.12 13.84 36.26
CA HIS A 78 0.23 13.60 34.87
C HIS A 78 1.67 13.14 34.74
N VAL A 79 1.85 11.98 34.12
CA VAL A 79 3.15 11.34 33.88
C VAL A 79 3.53 11.55 32.43
N ARG A 80 4.77 11.98 32.16
CA ARG A 80 5.26 12.30 30.81
C ARG A 80 6.55 11.55 30.50
N HIS A 81 6.60 10.94 29.31
CA HIS A 81 7.78 10.36 28.69
C HIS A 81 8.59 9.43 29.61
N VAL A 82 7.91 8.60 30.40
CA VAL A 82 8.58 7.61 31.23
C VAL A 82 8.99 6.43 30.35
N ALA A 83 10.27 6.09 30.39
CA ALA A 83 10.81 4.93 29.68
C ALA A 83 10.31 3.63 30.33
N LEU A 84 9.62 2.81 29.54
CA LEU A 84 9.19 1.47 29.90
C LEU A 84 9.92 0.45 29.01
N PRO A 85 10.45 -0.63 29.58
CA PRO A 85 11.14 -1.65 28.81
C PRO A 85 10.17 -2.32 27.82
N SER A 86 10.68 -2.61 26.62
CA SER A 86 10.01 -3.49 25.65
C SER A 86 10.54 -4.92 25.76
N HIS A 87 10.01 -5.84 24.95
CA HIS A 87 10.54 -7.20 24.80
C HIS A 87 11.98 -7.23 24.26
N TRP A 88 12.42 -6.17 23.57
CA TRP A 88 13.77 -6.08 23.03
C TRP A 88 14.60 -5.16 23.93
N ALA A 89 15.76 -5.65 24.39
CA ALA A 89 16.58 -5.00 25.41
C ALA A 89 17.03 -3.57 25.05
N ASP A 90 17.18 -3.27 23.76
CA ASP A 90 17.70 -1.98 23.27
C ASP A 90 16.59 -0.95 22.95
N TYR A 91 15.32 -1.29 23.19
CA TYR A 91 14.18 -0.45 22.82
C TYR A 91 13.28 -0.17 24.03
N ASP A 92 13.11 1.13 24.33
CA ASP A 92 12.22 1.61 25.37
C ASP A 92 10.99 2.28 24.77
N PHE A 93 9.81 1.98 25.32
CA PHE A 93 8.61 2.76 25.06
C PHE A 93 8.58 4.02 25.93
N LEU A 94 8.20 5.14 25.34
CA LEU A 94 7.92 6.38 26.03
C LEU A 94 6.44 6.43 26.38
N PHE A 95 6.14 6.29 27.67
CA PHE A 95 4.80 6.28 28.23
C PHE A 95 4.42 7.66 28.80
N SER A 96 3.24 8.16 28.43
CA SER A 96 2.63 9.30 29.11
C SER A 96 1.15 9.02 29.38
N ALA A 97 0.66 9.42 30.54
CA ALA A 97 -0.73 9.22 30.94
C ALA A 97 -1.14 10.16 32.08
N THR A 98 -2.45 10.32 32.27
CA THR A 98 -3.04 11.00 33.42
C THR A 98 -3.50 9.97 34.44
N VAL A 99 -2.79 9.87 35.56
CA VAL A 99 -3.09 8.94 36.66
C VAL A 99 -4.13 9.55 37.58
N ARG A 100 -5.16 8.77 37.92
CA ARG A 100 -6.26 9.19 38.79
C ARG A 100 -6.43 8.17 39.91
N TRP A 101 -6.64 8.64 41.13
CA TRP A 101 -6.79 7.75 42.28
C TRP A 101 -7.81 8.25 43.30
N TYR A 102 -8.32 7.32 44.10
CA TYR A 102 -9.06 7.61 45.33
C TYR A 102 -8.52 6.76 46.49
N PRO A 103 -8.48 7.31 47.71
CA PRO A 103 -8.11 6.54 48.89
C PRO A 103 -9.19 5.50 49.20
N LEU A 104 -8.77 4.28 49.48
CA LEU A 104 -9.62 3.27 50.10
C LEU A 104 -9.60 3.53 51.61
N GLU A 105 -10.74 3.44 52.29
CA GLU A 105 -10.78 3.59 53.75
C GLU A 105 -9.90 2.51 54.39
N ALA A 106 -8.69 2.91 54.78
CA ALA A 106 -7.76 2.02 55.46
C ALA A 106 -8.27 1.76 56.89
N VAL A 107 -8.26 0.49 57.29
CA VAL A 107 -8.51 0.05 58.67
C VAL A 107 -7.26 0.40 59.50
N GLY A 108 -7.06 1.68 59.77
CA GLY A 108 -5.87 2.19 60.44
C GLY A 108 -5.51 3.57 59.93
N ASN A 109 -5.36 4.52 60.84
CA ASN A 109 -5.08 5.93 60.58
C ASN A 109 -3.62 6.15 60.12
N GLU A 110 -3.16 5.40 59.11
CA GLU A 110 -1.88 5.65 58.46
C GLU A 110 -2.04 6.79 57.45
N LEU A 111 -1.52 7.97 57.80
CA LEU A 111 -1.45 9.09 56.86
C LEU A 111 -0.50 8.72 55.71
N LEU A 112 -1.06 8.49 54.53
CA LEU A 112 -0.29 8.37 53.29
C LEU A 112 0.41 9.71 53.00
N LEU A 113 1.72 9.78 53.24
CA LEU A 113 2.53 10.99 53.06
C LEU A 113 2.65 11.40 51.57
N ASN A 114 2.56 10.45 50.63
CA ASN A 114 2.59 10.72 49.18
C ASN A 114 1.69 9.74 48.38
N PRO A 115 0.36 9.98 48.32
CA PRO A 115 -0.54 9.10 47.58
C PRO A 115 -0.35 9.19 46.05
N ALA A 116 0.18 10.31 45.54
CA ALA A 116 0.45 10.46 44.11
C ALA A 116 1.59 9.55 43.64
N GLY A 117 2.69 9.47 44.41
CA GLY A 117 3.80 8.58 44.10
C GLY A 117 3.40 7.11 44.04
N LEU A 118 2.65 6.64 45.04
CA LEU A 118 2.11 5.28 45.08
C LEU A 118 1.17 4.98 43.91
N ALA A 119 0.31 5.93 43.55
CA ALA A 119 -0.57 5.79 42.40
C ALA A 119 0.21 5.68 41.08
N VAL A 120 1.24 6.52 40.89
CA VAL A 120 2.08 6.48 39.69
C VAL A 120 2.85 5.16 39.61
N GLU A 121 3.48 4.71 40.69
CA GLU A 121 4.21 3.44 40.76
C GLU A 121 3.30 2.25 40.41
N ALA A 122 2.10 2.20 40.99
CA ALA A 122 1.12 1.15 40.70
C ALA A 122 0.64 1.16 39.23
N VAL A 123 0.64 2.30 38.54
CA VAL A 123 0.35 2.36 37.10
C VAL A 123 1.56 1.94 36.29
N LEU A 124 2.76 2.41 36.63
CA LEU A 124 3.99 2.09 35.92
C LEU A 124 4.34 0.60 36.00
N ASP A 125 4.15 -0.04 37.15
CA ASP A 125 4.40 -1.49 37.29
C ASP A 125 3.42 -2.31 36.45
N ARG A 126 2.14 -1.92 36.42
CA ARG A 126 1.14 -2.54 35.55
C ARG A 126 1.51 -2.34 34.08
N ALA A 127 1.89 -1.12 33.69
CA ALA A 127 2.30 -0.81 32.33
C ALA A 127 3.54 -1.63 31.93
N ARG A 128 4.56 -1.67 32.80
CA ARG A 128 5.79 -2.46 32.62
C ARG A 128 5.50 -3.94 32.39
N SER A 129 4.63 -4.53 33.21
CA SER A 129 4.27 -5.96 33.08
C SER A 129 3.69 -6.32 31.71
N ILE A 130 3.08 -5.35 31.02
CA ILE A 130 2.54 -5.51 29.67
C ILE A 130 3.61 -5.20 28.63
N THR A 131 4.34 -4.08 28.76
CA THR A 131 5.30 -3.64 27.74
C THR A 131 6.50 -4.57 27.60
N GLU A 132 6.98 -5.20 28.68
CA GLU A 132 8.09 -6.18 28.65
C GLU A 132 7.82 -7.40 27.77
N GLN A 133 6.56 -7.72 27.51
CA GLN A 133 6.15 -8.87 26.71
C GLN A 133 5.80 -8.47 25.27
N ARG A 134 6.00 -7.21 24.88
CA ARG A 134 5.55 -6.68 23.58
C ARG A 134 6.73 -6.20 22.75
N GLU A 135 6.70 -6.56 21.47
CA GLU A 135 7.68 -6.11 20.50
C GLU A 135 7.47 -4.61 20.19
N PRO A 136 8.58 -3.86 20.00
CA PRO A 136 8.51 -2.42 19.77
C PRO A 136 7.96 -2.05 18.38
N GLY A 137 7.92 -2.97 17.42
CA GLY A 137 7.55 -2.67 16.03
C GLY A 137 6.13 -2.16 15.78
N ARG A 138 5.22 -2.19 16.77
CA ARG A 138 3.82 -1.72 16.62
C ARG A 138 3.33 -0.98 17.88
N PRO A 139 3.84 0.22 18.19
CA PRO A 139 3.53 0.94 19.42
C PRO A 139 2.04 1.25 19.57
N SER A 140 1.33 1.56 18.49
CA SER A 140 -0.12 1.85 18.52
C SER A 140 -0.97 0.68 18.99
N LEU A 141 -0.55 -0.57 18.70
CA LEU A 141 -1.27 -1.76 19.17
C LEU A 141 -1.10 -1.92 20.69
N VAL A 142 0.13 -1.74 21.18
CA VAL A 142 0.46 -1.80 22.60
C VAL A 142 -0.22 -0.67 23.37
N GLN A 143 -0.32 0.53 22.79
CA GLN A 143 -1.06 1.65 23.36
C GLN A 143 -2.54 1.31 23.58
N ASN A 144 -3.20 0.68 22.61
CA ASN A 144 -4.60 0.28 22.73
C ASN A 144 -4.80 -0.77 23.83
N GLU A 145 -3.86 -1.72 23.94
CA GLU A 145 -3.87 -2.73 25.00
C GLU A 145 -3.68 -2.09 26.39
N LEU A 146 -2.68 -1.22 26.54
CA LEU A 146 -2.44 -0.46 27.77
C LEU A 146 -3.65 0.39 28.16
N SER A 147 -4.28 1.03 27.18
CA SER A 147 -5.50 1.81 27.38
C SER A 147 -6.60 0.95 27.99
N GLY A 148 -6.85 -0.25 27.45
CA GLY A 148 -7.83 -1.17 28.00
C GLY A 148 -7.48 -1.70 29.40
N ALA A 149 -6.20 -1.95 29.66
CA ALA A 149 -5.72 -2.50 30.92
C ALA A 149 -5.71 -1.48 32.07
N LEU A 150 -5.27 -0.24 31.80
CA LEU A 150 -5.06 0.80 32.81
C LEU A 150 -6.29 1.69 33.05
N SER A 151 -7.25 1.71 32.12
CA SER A 151 -8.52 2.46 32.30
C SER A 151 -9.43 1.88 33.40
N ARG A 152 -9.12 0.68 33.92
CA ARG A 152 -9.90 0.06 35.00
C ARG A 152 -9.32 0.46 36.35
N MET A 153 -10.19 0.96 37.21
CA MET A 153 -9.84 1.23 38.60
C MET A 153 -9.48 -0.08 39.31
N ARG A 154 -8.27 -0.18 39.83
CA ARG A 154 -7.79 -1.34 40.60
C ARG A 154 -7.08 -0.90 41.87
N PRO A 155 -7.13 -1.69 42.95
CA PRO A 155 -6.34 -1.41 44.13
C PRO A 155 -4.85 -1.42 43.78
N ASP A 156 -4.09 -0.57 44.43
CA ASP A 156 -2.63 -0.58 44.46
C ASP A 156 -2.12 -1.84 45.22
N PRO A 157 -0.84 -2.23 45.05
CA PRO A 157 -0.27 -3.39 45.75
C PRO A 157 -0.35 -3.27 47.28
N THR A 158 -0.33 -2.05 47.81
CA THR A 158 -0.45 -1.77 49.25
C THR A 158 -1.90 -1.75 49.76
N GLY A 159 -2.90 -1.78 48.88
CA GLY A 159 -4.32 -1.84 49.24
C GLY A 159 -4.90 -0.56 49.83
N HIS A 160 -4.18 0.56 49.77
CA HIS A 160 -4.59 1.84 50.32
C HIS A 160 -5.26 2.76 49.30
N LEU A 161 -5.03 2.55 48.01
CA LEU A 161 -5.50 3.41 46.93
C LEU A 161 -6.15 2.57 45.83
N HIS A 162 -7.20 3.08 45.23
CA HIS A 162 -7.67 2.62 43.94
C HIS A 162 -7.16 3.55 42.84
N VAL A 163 -6.59 2.97 41.80
CA VAL A 163 -5.81 3.68 40.80
C VAL A 163 -6.20 3.28 39.38
N MET A 164 -6.36 4.27 38.50
CA MET A 164 -6.52 4.12 37.06
C MET A 164 -5.62 5.12 36.31
N ALA A 165 -5.48 4.93 35.00
CA ALA A 165 -4.90 5.93 34.11
C ALA A 165 -5.82 6.22 32.92
N GLU A 166 -5.87 7.48 32.51
CA GLU A 166 -6.56 8.01 31.35
C GLU A 166 -5.55 8.70 30.41
N ASP A 167 -5.95 9.03 29.18
CA ASP A 167 -5.12 9.72 28.18
C ASP A 167 -3.76 9.06 27.92
N ILE A 168 -3.77 7.74 27.77
CA ILE A 168 -2.55 6.95 27.61
C ILE A 168 -1.98 7.12 26.20
N THR A 169 -0.71 7.50 26.15
CA THR A 169 0.09 7.60 24.92
C THR A 169 1.34 6.75 25.07
N LEU A 170 1.68 6.06 24.00
CA LEU A 170 2.87 5.21 23.93
C LEU A 170 3.56 5.48 22.60
N SER A 171 4.80 5.95 22.66
CA SER A 171 5.64 6.16 21.49
C SER A 171 7.01 5.51 21.67
N LEU A 172 7.80 5.44 20.61
CA LEU A 172 9.22 5.12 20.68
C LEU A 172 10.02 6.40 20.45
N ARG A 173 11.32 6.37 20.76
CA ARG A 173 12.24 7.41 20.27
C ARG A 173 12.22 7.38 18.74
N GLU A 174 12.26 8.55 18.11
CA GLU A 174 12.15 8.69 16.65
C GLU A 174 13.21 7.85 15.91
N HIS A 175 14.46 7.91 16.36
CA HIS A 175 15.56 7.11 15.80
C HIS A 175 15.34 5.61 15.88
N ASP A 176 14.70 5.15 16.96
CA ASP A 176 14.41 3.74 17.19
C ASP A 176 13.25 3.28 16.29
N GLN A 177 12.22 4.11 16.12
CA GLN A 177 11.12 3.87 15.19
C GLN A 177 11.66 3.77 13.75
N GLU A 178 12.47 4.72 13.30
CA GLU A 178 13.08 4.69 11.96
C GLU A 178 13.90 3.41 11.72
N ARG A 179 14.69 2.99 12.72
CA ARG A 179 15.49 1.77 12.62
C ARG A 179 14.61 0.53 12.46
N LEU A 180 13.52 0.44 13.23
CA LEU A 180 12.58 -0.66 13.14
C LEU A 180 11.87 -0.71 11.78
N ASP A 181 11.52 0.46 11.24
CA ASP A 181 10.90 0.58 9.93
C ASP A 181 11.85 0.13 8.81
N ARG A 182 13.12 0.54 8.85
CA ARG A 182 14.16 0.05 7.93
C ARG A 182 14.38 -1.46 8.04
N LEU A 183 14.40 -2.00 9.26
CA LEU A 183 14.51 -3.45 9.46
C LEU A 183 13.27 -4.21 8.95
N ALA A 184 12.09 -3.60 9.02
CA ALA A 184 10.87 -4.17 8.45
C ALA A 184 10.91 -4.17 6.92
N GLU A 185 11.41 -3.11 6.31
CA GLU A 185 11.62 -2.99 4.86
C GLU A 185 12.58 -4.06 4.35
N VAL A 186 13.79 -4.16 4.94
CA VAL A 186 14.78 -5.18 4.55
C VAL A 186 14.24 -6.61 4.66
N ARG A 187 13.41 -6.90 5.69
CA ARG A 187 12.76 -8.21 5.82
C ARG A 187 11.75 -8.48 4.72
N LYS A 188 10.97 -7.48 4.30
CA LYS A 188 10.02 -7.60 3.19
C LYS A 188 10.77 -7.84 1.88
N ASP A 189 11.82 -7.07 1.62
CA ASP A 189 12.62 -7.19 0.40
C ASP A 189 13.29 -8.55 0.30
N LYS A 190 13.85 -9.04 1.41
CA LYS A 190 14.40 -10.40 1.48
C LYS A 190 13.33 -11.45 1.18
N ALA A 191 12.13 -11.32 1.74
CA ALA A 191 11.04 -12.26 1.48
C ALA A 191 10.61 -12.26 0.01
N VAL A 192 10.51 -11.08 -0.61
CA VAL A 192 10.23 -10.93 -2.04
C VAL A 192 11.32 -11.58 -2.88
N TRP A 193 12.60 -11.30 -2.57
CA TRP A 193 13.74 -11.88 -3.26
C TRP A 193 13.79 -13.41 -3.14
N GLU A 194 13.56 -13.96 -1.94
CA GLU A 194 13.53 -15.40 -1.73
C GLU A 194 12.39 -16.06 -2.51
N HIS A 195 11.22 -15.42 -2.57
CA HIS A 195 10.09 -15.90 -3.35
C HIS A 195 10.43 -15.88 -4.85
N GLN A 196 10.99 -14.79 -5.37
CA GLN A 196 11.38 -14.70 -6.78
C GLN A 196 12.45 -15.72 -7.14
N ARG A 197 13.47 -15.88 -6.29
CA ARG A 197 14.53 -16.87 -6.50
C ARG A 197 13.96 -18.29 -6.54
N LYS A 198 13.06 -18.63 -5.59
CA LYS A 198 12.39 -19.93 -5.58
C LYS A 198 11.51 -20.13 -6.81
N TYR A 199 10.78 -19.10 -7.24
CA TYR A 199 9.99 -19.15 -8.46
C TYR A 199 10.85 -19.46 -9.69
N GLU A 200 11.97 -18.74 -9.87
CA GLU A 200 12.90 -19.01 -10.97
C GLU A 200 13.55 -20.39 -10.89
N GLN A 201 13.91 -20.84 -9.68
CA GLN A 201 14.47 -22.18 -9.48
C GLN A 201 13.44 -23.27 -9.82
N SER A 202 12.22 -23.15 -9.30
CA SER A 202 11.12 -24.07 -9.61
C SER A 202 10.75 -24.06 -11.09
N LYS A 203 10.80 -22.89 -11.75
CA LYS A 203 10.59 -22.78 -13.20
C LYS A 203 11.68 -23.52 -13.98
N ARG A 204 12.95 -23.36 -13.62
CA ARG A 204 14.07 -24.08 -14.25
C ARG A 204 13.94 -25.58 -14.02
N GLN A 205 13.59 -25.99 -12.80
CA GLN A 205 13.38 -27.39 -12.47
C GLN A 205 12.22 -27.99 -13.29
N TYR A 206 11.07 -27.32 -13.36
CA TYR A 206 9.94 -27.73 -14.19
C TYR A 206 10.33 -27.85 -15.67
N LEU A 207 11.03 -26.84 -16.21
CA LEU A 207 11.48 -26.87 -17.60
C LEU A 207 12.48 -28.01 -17.84
N SER A 208 13.38 -28.30 -16.91
CA SER A 208 14.41 -29.34 -17.06
C SER A 208 13.87 -30.74 -16.84
N GLU A 209 13.08 -30.95 -15.78
CA GLU A 209 12.66 -32.28 -15.31
C GLU A 209 11.34 -32.74 -15.93
N ASP A 210 10.45 -31.81 -16.30
CA ASP A 210 9.14 -32.15 -16.86
C ASP A 210 9.06 -31.85 -18.36
N VAL A 211 9.45 -30.65 -18.79
CA VAL A 211 9.25 -30.20 -20.19
C VAL A 211 10.33 -30.71 -21.14
N LEU A 212 11.59 -30.41 -20.86
CA LEU A 212 12.73 -30.71 -21.74
C LEU A 212 13.43 -32.01 -21.36
N LYS A 213 12.78 -32.89 -20.58
CA LYS A 213 13.33 -34.20 -20.21
C LYS A 213 13.56 -35.11 -21.41
N ASP A 214 12.60 -35.10 -22.34
CA ASP A 214 12.68 -35.82 -23.60
C ASP A 214 11.85 -35.08 -24.68
N THR A 215 12.08 -35.43 -25.95
CA THR A 215 11.39 -34.77 -27.07
C THR A 215 9.87 -34.95 -27.01
N GLY A 216 9.38 -36.05 -26.43
CA GLY A 216 7.94 -36.31 -26.27
C GLY A 216 7.29 -35.37 -25.27
N SER A 217 7.90 -35.17 -24.10
CA SER A 217 7.47 -34.19 -23.12
C SER A 217 7.46 -32.77 -23.67
N ALA A 218 8.48 -32.39 -24.45
CA ALA A 218 8.56 -31.07 -25.06
C ALA A 218 7.43 -30.84 -26.07
N VAL A 219 7.08 -31.87 -26.86
CA VAL A 219 5.95 -31.85 -27.80
C VAL A 219 4.61 -31.70 -27.08
N VAL A 220 4.38 -32.46 -26.01
CA VAL A 220 3.15 -32.36 -25.21
C VAL A 220 3.02 -30.98 -24.57
N TRP A 221 4.11 -30.46 -24.02
CA TRP A 221 4.14 -29.10 -23.47
C TRP A 221 3.89 -28.03 -24.54
N TRP A 222 4.47 -28.18 -25.74
CA TRP A 222 4.26 -27.25 -26.85
C TRP A 222 2.80 -27.24 -27.32
N LEU A 223 2.16 -28.42 -27.42
CA LEU A 223 0.72 -28.53 -27.73
C LEU A 223 -0.14 -27.84 -26.67
N ALA A 224 0.10 -28.15 -25.39
CA ALA A 224 -0.65 -27.55 -24.28
C ALA A 224 -0.46 -26.03 -24.21
N LYS A 225 0.69 -25.50 -24.66
CA LYS A 225 0.99 -24.07 -24.67
C LYS A 225 0.46 -23.35 -25.91
N ASN A 226 0.25 -24.06 -27.02
CA ASN A 226 -0.20 -23.52 -28.31
C ASN A 226 -1.58 -24.08 -28.70
N ASP A 227 -2.53 -24.19 -27.75
CA ASP A 227 -3.93 -24.59 -28.01
C ASP A 227 -4.09 -25.80 -28.95
N ASP A 228 -3.28 -26.85 -28.75
CA ASP A 228 -3.32 -28.11 -29.50
C ASP A 228 -3.12 -27.98 -31.03
N HIS A 229 -2.37 -26.98 -31.50
CA HIS A 229 -2.03 -26.84 -32.93
C HIS A 229 -1.05 -27.94 -33.38
N VAL A 230 -1.59 -29.08 -33.82
CA VAL A 230 -0.83 -30.29 -34.17
C VAL A 230 0.07 -30.08 -35.38
N GLU A 231 -0.41 -29.42 -36.44
CA GLU A 231 0.37 -29.24 -37.67
C GLU A 231 1.65 -28.43 -37.40
N LYS A 232 1.52 -27.37 -36.61
CA LYS A 232 2.66 -26.54 -36.19
C LYS A 232 3.62 -27.32 -35.30
N THR A 233 3.10 -28.11 -34.37
CA THR A 233 3.92 -28.95 -33.48
C THR A 233 4.74 -29.98 -34.26
N VAL A 234 4.16 -30.59 -35.30
CA VAL A 234 4.88 -31.53 -36.17
C VAL A 234 5.96 -30.82 -36.97
N ALA A 235 5.70 -29.61 -37.45
CA ALA A 235 6.71 -28.79 -38.14
C ALA A 235 7.87 -28.42 -37.20
N ASP A 236 7.58 -28.08 -35.95
CA ASP A 236 8.57 -27.68 -34.94
C ASP A 236 9.28 -28.89 -34.29
N LEU A 237 8.92 -30.13 -34.66
CA LEU A 237 9.43 -31.36 -34.02
C LEU A 237 10.97 -31.46 -34.04
N GLY A 238 11.59 -31.06 -35.17
CA GLY A 238 13.06 -31.02 -35.29
C GLY A 238 13.70 -30.02 -34.32
N LEU A 239 13.11 -28.83 -34.17
CA LEU A 239 13.57 -27.79 -33.25
C LEU A 239 13.40 -28.21 -31.79
N LEU A 240 12.26 -28.82 -31.44
CA LEU A 240 12.01 -29.36 -30.10
C LEU A 240 13.01 -30.47 -29.75
N ALA A 241 13.37 -31.33 -30.72
CA ALA A 241 14.40 -32.34 -30.55
C ALA A 241 15.78 -31.72 -30.29
N GLN A 242 16.14 -30.68 -31.04
CA GLN A 242 17.40 -29.94 -30.85
C GLN A 242 17.46 -29.25 -29.48
N LEU A 243 16.40 -28.55 -29.07
CA LEU A 243 16.30 -27.87 -27.78
C LEU A 243 16.40 -28.85 -26.61
N THR A 244 15.71 -29.98 -26.69
CA THR A 244 15.78 -31.04 -25.66
C THR A 244 17.19 -31.63 -25.58
N SER A 245 17.81 -31.88 -26.73
CA SER A 245 19.16 -32.47 -26.79
C SER A 245 20.20 -31.51 -26.19
N ALA A 246 20.10 -30.22 -26.53
CA ALA A 246 20.94 -29.17 -25.96
C ALA A 246 20.72 -28.96 -24.45
N ALA A 247 19.48 -29.04 -23.98
CA ALA A 247 19.15 -28.88 -22.56
C ALA A 247 19.70 -30.01 -21.67
N ASN A 248 19.91 -31.20 -22.23
CA ASN A 248 20.42 -32.38 -21.52
C ASN A 248 21.88 -32.72 -21.84
N ASP A 249 22.57 -31.91 -22.65
CA ASP A 249 23.94 -32.18 -23.12
C ASP A 249 24.06 -33.57 -23.80
N THR A 250 23.14 -33.84 -24.73
CA THR A 250 23.06 -35.10 -25.48
C THR A 250 22.99 -34.85 -26.98
N ASP A 251 23.36 -35.85 -27.78
CA ASP A 251 23.19 -35.80 -29.23
C ASP A 251 21.72 -35.95 -29.64
N VAL A 252 21.33 -35.30 -30.73
CA VAL A 252 19.98 -35.45 -31.29
C VAL A 252 19.76 -36.89 -31.76
N PRO A 253 18.61 -37.52 -31.42
CA PRO A 253 18.29 -38.86 -31.90
C PRO A 253 18.36 -38.98 -33.43
N GLY A 254 19.08 -39.99 -33.92
CA GLY A 254 19.32 -40.20 -35.36
C GLY A 254 18.06 -40.20 -36.24
N ARG A 255 16.94 -40.69 -35.69
CA ARG A 255 15.63 -40.69 -36.38
C ARG A 255 15.06 -39.29 -36.63
N LEU A 256 15.48 -38.27 -35.89
CA LEU A 256 15.00 -36.88 -36.01
C LEU A 256 16.02 -35.95 -36.68
N LEU A 257 17.26 -36.41 -36.92
CA LEU A 257 18.30 -35.62 -37.60
C LEU A 257 17.86 -35.13 -38.98
N HIS A 258 17.09 -35.92 -39.72
CA HIS A 258 16.56 -35.55 -41.04
C HIS A 258 15.59 -34.36 -41.00
N LEU A 259 15.03 -34.03 -39.83
CA LEU A 259 14.13 -32.88 -39.64
C LEU A 259 14.88 -31.60 -39.24
N ILE A 260 16.16 -31.70 -38.89
CA ILE A 260 17.00 -30.57 -38.46
C ILE A 260 17.83 -30.03 -39.64
N ALA A 261 18.06 -30.84 -40.67
CA ALA A 261 18.77 -30.42 -41.88
C ALA A 261 17.86 -29.63 -42.83
N PRO A 262 18.16 -28.36 -43.16
CA PRO A 262 17.67 -27.77 -44.39
C PRO A 262 18.44 -28.36 -45.57
N PRO A 263 17.81 -28.55 -46.76
CA PRO A 263 18.59 -28.67 -47.98
C PRO A 263 19.25 -27.31 -48.24
N HIS A 264 20.48 -27.15 -47.79
CA HIS A 264 21.45 -26.28 -48.44
C HIS A 264 22.35 -27.18 -49.28
N ASP A 265 21.91 -27.44 -50.50
CA ASP A 265 22.80 -27.71 -51.61
C ASP A 265 23.59 -26.41 -51.88
N GLU A 266 24.54 -26.08 -51.01
CA GLU A 266 25.68 -25.26 -51.40
C GLU A 266 26.56 -26.11 -52.30
N GLN A 267 26.20 -26.13 -53.57
CA GLN A 267 27.11 -26.51 -54.64
C GLN A 267 28.40 -25.68 -54.49
N PRO A 268 29.61 -26.28 -54.51
CA PRO A 268 30.85 -25.53 -54.37
C PRO A 268 31.07 -24.67 -55.62
N GLY A 269 30.49 -23.46 -55.61
CA GLY A 269 30.84 -22.37 -56.49
C GLY A 269 32.17 -21.74 -56.04
N PRO A 270 32.95 -21.15 -56.96
CA PRO A 270 34.29 -20.68 -56.65
C PRO A 270 34.26 -19.61 -55.56
N LEU A 271 35.13 -19.78 -54.56
CA LEU A 271 35.37 -18.92 -53.41
C LEU A 271 35.41 -17.44 -53.82
N GLN A 272 34.31 -16.73 -53.55
CA GLN A 272 34.32 -15.28 -53.45
C GLN A 272 34.25 -14.96 -51.96
N GLU A 273 35.40 -14.54 -51.41
CA GLU A 273 35.53 -14.02 -50.05
C GLU A 273 34.50 -12.91 -49.83
N SER A 274 33.35 -13.31 -49.31
CA SER A 274 32.37 -12.42 -48.73
C SER A 274 32.60 -12.53 -47.24
N ALA A 275 33.19 -11.48 -46.66
CA ALA A 275 33.31 -11.37 -45.21
C ALA A 275 31.94 -11.64 -44.56
N PRO A 276 31.88 -12.30 -43.39
CA PRO A 276 30.60 -12.58 -42.75
C PRO A 276 29.93 -11.25 -42.42
N SER A 277 28.83 -10.96 -43.12
CA SER A 277 27.89 -9.93 -42.71
C SER A 277 27.31 -10.41 -41.38
N PHE A 278 27.79 -9.86 -40.27
CA PHE A 278 27.09 -9.96 -39.01
C PHE A 278 25.66 -9.51 -39.26
N GLU A 279 24.67 -10.39 -39.06
CA GLU A 279 23.27 -10.00 -38.96
C GLU A 279 23.19 -9.03 -37.77
N GLN A 280 23.20 -7.74 -38.08
CA GLN A 280 23.14 -6.68 -37.11
C GLN A 280 21.73 -6.72 -36.51
N GLU A 281 21.61 -7.06 -35.23
CA GLU A 281 20.32 -7.02 -34.53
C GLU A 281 19.67 -5.66 -34.79
N PRO A 282 18.39 -5.63 -35.21
CA PRO A 282 17.75 -4.39 -35.58
C PRO A 282 17.80 -3.40 -34.42
N THR A 283 18.43 -2.26 -34.66
CA THR A 283 18.63 -1.26 -33.60
C THR A 283 17.28 -0.74 -33.10
N ALA A 284 17.24 -0.21 -31.87
CA ALA A 284 16.00 0.37 -31.32
C ALA A 284 15.41 1.48 -32.22
N ALA A 285 16.25 2.15 -33.01
CA ALA A 285 15.84 3.11 -34.02
C ALA A 285 15.08 2.46 -35.20
N GLU A 286 15.45 1.26 -35.63
CA GLU A 286 14.77 0.52 -36.69
C GLU A 286 13.39 0.02 -36.24
N HIS A 287 13.27 -0.45 -35.00
CA HIS A 287 11.98 -0.79 -34.42
C HIS A 287 11.07 0.44 -34.28
N PHE A 288 11.63 1.58 -33.91
CA PHE A 288 10.89 2.83 -33.85
C PHE A 288 10.48 3.33 -35.24
N GLU A 289 11.33 3.13 -36.26
CA GLU A 289 11.02 3.41 -37.67
C GLU A 289 9.82 2.58 -38.14
N ALA A 290 9.85 1.27 -37.88
CA ALA A 290 8.75 0.35 -38.19
C ALA A 290 7.45 0.76 -37.49
N PHE A 291 7.54 1.17 -36.21
CA PHE A 291 6.39 1.68 -35.45
C PHE A 291 5.79 2.94 -36.08
N LEU A 292 6.62 3.95 -36.40
CA LEU A 292 6.14 5.19 -37.03
C LEU A 292 5.53 4.94 -38.40
N ASN A 293 6.11 4.03 -39.19
CA ASN A 293 5.57 3.63 -40.49
C ASN A 293 4.23 2.90 -40.34
N SER A 294 4.08 2.04 -39.32
CA SER A 294 2.82 1.34 -39.03
C SER A 294 1.68 2.30 -38.62
N MET A 295 2.02 3.42 -37.97
CA MET A 295 1.06 4.47 -37.61
C MET A 295 0.76 5.43 -38.77
N GLY A 296 1.36 5.22 -39.94
CA GLY A 296 1.11 5.99 -41.16
C GLY A 296 1.84 7.33 -41.24
N PHE A 297 2.82 7.58 -40.36
CA PHE A 297 3.68 8.75 -40.49
C PHE A 297 4.68 8.51 -41.62
N LYS A 298 4.68 9.35 -42.65
CA LYS A 298 5.64 9.25 -43.77
C LYS A 298 6.95 9.97 -43.44
N ASP A 299 8.02 9.59 -44.14
CA ASP A 299 9.30 10.29 -44.04
C ASP A 299 9.13 11.79 -44.39
N GLY A 300 9.66 12.66 -43.52
CA GLY A 300 9.51 14.12 -43.62
C GLY A 300 8.37 14.73 -42.81
N ASP A 301 7.58 13.94 -42.08
CA ASP A 301 6.56 14.49 -41.16
C ASP A 301 7.22 15.07 -39.89
N VAL A 302 6.97 16.36 -39.63
CA VAL A 302 7.47 17.09 -38.44
C VAL A 302 7.10 16.36 -37.13
N ARG A 303 5.99 15.62 -37.12
CA ARG A 303 5.53 14.85 -35.97
C ARG A 303 6.44 13.66 -35.63
N ARG A 304 7.20 13.11 -36.59
CA ARG A 304 8.18 12.04 -36.35
C ARG A 304 9.32 12.54 -35.48
N ALA A 305 9.84 13.74 -35.77
CA ALA A 305 10.91 14.37 -34.99
C ALA A 305 10.45 14.71 -33.56
N MET A 306 9.23 15.23 -33.39
CA MET A 306 8.68 15.54 -32.06
C MET A 306 8.50 14.30 -31.19
N LEU A 307 7.98 13.20 -31.76
CA LEU A 307 7.81 11.94 -31.05
C LEU A 307 9.15 11.28 -30.71
N ALA A 308 10.10 11.30 -31.65
CA ALA A 308 11.46 10.83 -31.41
C ALA A 308 12.11 11.58 -30.23
N LYS A 309 11.95 12.91 -30.18
CA LYS A 309 12.47 13.75 -29.09
C LYS A 309 11.84 13.44 -27.74
N GLN A 310 10.51 13.29 -27.68
CA GLN A 310 9.82 12.94 -26.43
C GLN A 310 10.26 11.57 -25.90
N ILE A 311 10.40 10.59 -26.78
CA ILE A 311 10.83 9.25 -26.39
C ILE A 311 12.31 9.24 -25.99
N ALA A 312 13.16 9.99 -26.69
CA ALA A 312 14.56 10.15 -26.31
C ALA A 312 14.71 10.79 -24.92
N ASP A 313 13.90 11.80 -24.58
CA ASP A 313 13.92 12.40 -23.23
C ASP A 313 13.51 11.39 -22.15
N VAL A 314 12.49 10.56 -22.41
CA VAL A 314 12.11 9.48 -21.48
C VAL A 314 13.23 8.45 -21.34
N ILE A 315 13.88 8.05 -22.43
CA ILE A 315 14.98 7.07 -22.40
C ILE A 315 16.21 7.61 -21.65
N LYS A 316 16.49 8.92 -21.74
CA LYS A 316 17.56 9.58 -20.98
C LYS A 316 17.30 9.56 -19.47
N THR A 317 16.03 9.64 -19.02
CA THR A 317 15.70 9.50 -17.59
C THR A 317 15.94 8.09 -17.04
N GLN A 318 16.12 7.09 -17.91
CA GLN A 318 16.41 5.70 -17.57
C GLN A 318 17.89 5.32 -17.76
N ASP A 319 18.77 6.31 -17.90
CA ASP A 319 20.23 6.17 -18.02
C ASP A 319 20.73 5.43 -19.27
N ARG A 320 19.90 5.34 -20.33
CA ARG A 320 20.23 4.70 -21.62
C ARG A 320 20.54 5.73 -22.71
N HIS A 321 21.56 6.55 -22.47
CA HIS A 321 21.90 7.72 -23.30
C HIS A 321 22.26 7.37 -24.75
N GLU A 322 22.97 6.27 -25.00
CA GLU A 322 23.38 5.84 -26.34
C GLU A 322 22.18 5.56 -27.26
N THR A 323 21.15 4.91 -26.74
CA THR A 323 19.92 4.61 -27.51
C THR A 323 19.10 5.87 -27.78
N ALA A 324 19.10 6.83 -26.87
CA ALA A 324 18.42 8.12 -27.06
C ALA A 324 19.13 8.99 -28.12
N GLU A 325 20.46 8.95 -28.16
CA GLU A 325 21.25 9.68 -29.16
C GLU A 325 21.10 9.08 -30.56
N ASP A 326 21.06 7.75 -30.68
CA ASP A 326 20.82 7.07 -31.97
C ASP A 326 19.43 7.40 -32.54
N LEU A 327 18.39 7.47 -31.69
CA LEU A 327 17.05 7.90 -32.09
C LEU A 327 17.01 9.37 -32.56
N LEU A 328 17.67 10.27 -31.84
CA LEU A 328 17.72 11.69 -32.22
C LEU A 328 18.49 11.89 -33.53
N ARG A 329 19.64 11.22 -33.69
CA ARG A 329 20.46 11.33 -34.90
C ARG A 329 19.71 10.91 -36.16
N ARG A 330 18.81 9.93 -36.06
CA ARG A 330 18.06 9.37 -37.19
C ARG A 330 16.82 10.19 -37.54
N PHE A 331 16.10 10.71 -36.55
CA PHE A 331 14.77 11.33 -36.74
C PHE A 331 14.72 12.84 -36.49
N ASP A 332 15.75 13.43 -35.88
CA ASP A 332 15.93 14.86 -35.68
C ASP A 332 17.39 15.25 -35.97
N PRO A 333 17.86 15.08 -37.22
CA PRO A 333 19.25 15.35 -37.57
C PRO A 333 19.58 16.83 -37.29
N PRO A 334 20.69 17.14 -36.60
CA PRO A 334 21.08 18.51 -36.35
C PRO A 334 21.25 19.23 -37.69
N ALA A 335 20.67 20.43 -37.81
CA ALA A 335 20.70 21.22 -39.02
C ALA A 335 22.14 21.30 -39.57
N SER A 336 22.38 20.66 -40.71
CA SER A 336 23.66 20.71 -41.39
C SER A 336 23.91 22.15 -41.84
N PHE A 337 24.91 22.79 -41.23
CA PHE A 337 25.52 24.00 -41.76
C PHE A 337 26.00 23.71 -43.18
N THR A 338 25.40 24.35 -44.18
CA THR A 338 25.95 24.43 -45.53
C THR A 338 26.80 25.69 -45.63
N PRO A 339 28.14 25.60 -45.73
CA PRO A 339 28.95 26.76 -46.04
C PRO A 339 29.04 26.96 -47.57
N ASP A 340 28.64 28.17 -47.94
CA ASP A 340 29.17 29.04 -49.00
C ASP A 340 28.81 28.80 -50.48
N ILE A 341 28.30 29.86 -51.13
CA ILE A 341 28.98 30.65 -52.19
C ILE A 341 28.06 31.82 -52.59
N GLY A 342 28.60 33.04 -52.57
CA GLY A 342 27.91 34.30 -52.88
C GLY A 342 27.39 34.42 -54.32
N ASP A 343 26.50 35.38 -54.60
CA ASP A 343 26.92 36.76 -54.83
C ASP A 343 25.71 37.70 -55.06
N THR A 344 25.91 38.96 -54.67
CA THR A 344 25.40 40.18 -55.32
C THR A 344 23.90 40.52 -55.30
N SER A 345 23.52 41.45 -54.41
CA SER A 345 22.99 42.80 -54.74
C SER A 345 22.36 43.41 -53.47
N ALA A 346 23.06 44.33 -52.81
CA ALA A 346 22.92 45.77 -53.01
C ALA A 346 21.76 46.41 -52.22
N SER A 347 22.16 47.10 -51.15
CA SER A 347 21.67 48.42 -50.72
C SER A 347 20.17 48.58 -50.41
N ALA A 348 19.84 48.84 -49.14
CA ALA A 348 19.55 50.20 -48.66
C ALA A 348 18.94 50.19 -47.25
N HIS A 349 19.52 51.03 -46.38
CA HIS A 349 18.88 51.84 -45.34
C HIS A 349 17.49 51.44 -44.81
N ALA A 350 17.37 51.27 -43.49
CA ALA A 350 16.96 52.36 -42.60
C ALA A 350 16.89 51.93 -41.12
N THR A 351 17.59 52.72 -40.32
CA THR A 351 17.49 53.10 -38.90
C THR A 351 16.12 52.88 -38.23
N THR A 352 16.12 52.50 -36.94
CA THR A 352 15.52 53.17 -35.74
C THR A 352 15.62 52.16 -34.59
N ASP A 353 16.65 52.21 -33.73
CA ASP A 353 16.71 52.96 -32.47
C ASP A 353 15.58 52.61 -31.47
N GLU A 354 15.88 51.77 -30.48
CA GLU A 354 15.64 52.09 -29.05
C GLU A 354 16.11 50.93 -28.15
N THR A 355 16.83 51.29 -27.10
CA THR A 355 17.30 50.52 -25.94
C THR A 355 17.28 51.55 -24.80
N PRO A 356 17.25 51.24 -23.48
CA PRO A 356 16.99 49.99 -22.72
C PRO A 356 15.93 50.18 -21.61
N GLU A 357 15.50 49.11 -20.93
CA GLU A 357 15.36 49.19 -19.45
C GLU A 357 15.43 47.81 -18.77
N ALA A 358 16.48 47.61 -17.98
CA ALA A 358 16.56 46.69 -16.85
C ALA A 358 16.84 47.57 -15.62
N PRO A 359 16.44 47.23 -14.38
CA PRO A 359 17.24 46.29 -13.56
C PRO A 359 16.38 45.62 -12.42
N PRO A 360 16.92 45.12 -11.28
CA PRO A 360 18.20 44.44 -11.00
C PRO A 360 18.03 43.08 -10.27
N PHE A 361 19.03 42.22 -10.40
CA PHE A 361 19.31 41.12 -9.46
C PHE A 361 20.20 41.63 -8.33
N GLU A 362 19.74 41.56 -7.08
CA GLU A 362 20.58 41.72 -5.88
C GLU A 362 21.27 40.39 -5.55
N ARG A 363 22.61 40.41 -5.60
CA ARG A 363 23.50 39.40 -5.05
C ARG A 363 24.09 40.00 -3.77
N LYS A 364 23.94 39.33 -2.63
CA LYS A 364 24.60 39.71 -1.38
C LYS A 364 25.50 38.56 -0.95
N ASP A 365 26.79 38.82 -1.05
CA ASP A 365 27.88 38.00 -0.53
C ASP A 365 28.41 38.63 0.77
N ASP A 366 29.20 37.81 1.46
CA ASP A 366 30.18 38.10 2.53
C ASP A 366 29.71 38.04 3.99
N GLY A 367 29.96 36.87 4.61
CA GLY A 367 31.19 36.67 5.40
C GLY A 367 31.16 37.06 6.88
N GLN A 368 31.19 36.06 7.78
CA GLN A 368 32.15 35.94 8.89
C GLN A 368 32.22 34.52 9.45
#